data_AF-A0A527Y3C8-F1
#
_entry.id   AF-A0A527Y3C8-F1
#
_cell.length_a   1.000
_cell.length_b   1.000
_cell.length_c   1.000
_cell.angle_alpha   90.00
_cell.angle_beta   90.00
_cell.angle_gamma   90.00
#
_symmetry.space_group_name_H-M   'P 1'
#
loop_
_entity.id
_entity.type
_entity.pdbx_description
1 polymer ?
#
loop_
_entity_poly.entity_id
_entity_poly.type
_entity_poly.pdbx_seq_one_letter_code
_entity_poly.pdbx_strand_id
1 'polypeptide(L)' 'MRNPYADIFRAPGTKGFAAAAFIARLPIAMAPIGIVAMLSQTHGEYWLAGAVSATYALVNAFLSPQVSRLVDRRGQTAIA' A
#
# COMPACT_ATOMS: atom_id res chain seq x y z
N MET A 1 4.53 -30.73 -18.38
CA MET A 1 5.47 -29.77 -17.76
C MET A 1 4.75 -29.12 -16.60
N ARG A 2 5.28 -29.19 -15.37
CA ARG A 2 4.65 -28.60 -14.18
C ARG A 2 4.69 -27.07 -14.34
N ASN A 3 3.55 -26.39 -14.20
CA ASN A 3 3.49 -24.93 -14.30
C ASN A 3 4.20 -24.31 -13.08
N PRO A 4 5.34 -23.61 -13.25
CA PRO A 4 6.09 -23.03 -12.13
C PRO A 4 5.25 -22.08 -11.26
N TYR A 5 4.25 -21.42 -11.85
CA TYR A 5 3.35 -20.53 -11.13
C TYR A 5 2.42 -21.27 -10.16
N ALA A 6 2.06 -22.51 -10.45
CA ALA A 6 1.21 -23.32 -9.58
C ALA A 6 1.98 -23.80 -8.33
N ASP A 7 3.30 -23.93 -8.42
CA ASP A 7 4.14 -24.35 -7.29
C ASP A 7 4.32 -23.21 -6.26
N ILE A 8 4.17 -21.93 -6.65
CA ILE A 8 4.19 -20.77 -5.73
C ILE A 8 3.03 -20.84 -4.71
N PHE A 9 1.85 -21.30 -5.15
CA PHE A 9 0.67 -21.43 -4.31
C PHE A 9 0.61 -22.71 -3.48
N ARG A 10 1.64 -23.57 -3.53
CA ARG A 10 1.68 -24.81 -2.74
C ARG A 10 2.04 -24.58 -1.27
N ALA A 11 2.75 -23.50 -0.94
CA ALA A 11 3.06 -23.21 0.45
C ALA A 11 1.77 -22.87 1.22
N PRO A 12 1.56 -23.48 2.42
CA PRO A 12 0.37 -23.21 3.23
C PRO A 12 0.33 -21.73 3.62
N GLY A 13 -0.79 -21.06 3.34
CA GLY A 13 -0.99 -19.63 3.63
C GLY A 13 -0.80 -18.67 2.45
N THR A 14 -0.16 -19.07 1.34
CA THR A 14 0.13 -18.17 0.20
C THR A 14 -1.13 -17.56 -0.41
N LYS A 15 -2.23 -18.32 -0.49
CA LYS A 15 -3.50 -17.82 -1.05
C LYS A 15 -4.13 -16.72 -0.18
N GLY A 16 -4.11 -16.90 1.14
CA GLY A 16 -4.61 -15.90 2.09
C GLY A 16 -3.75 -14.64 2.08
N PHE A 17 -2.43 -14.80 2.07
CA PHE A 17 -1.48 -13.69 1.94
C PHE A 17 -1.68 -12.92 0.62
N ALA A 18 -1.84 -13.61 -0.51
CA ALA A 18 -2.07 -12.97 -1.80
C ALA A 18 -3.40 -12.20 -1.84
N ALA A 19 -4.47 -12.74 -1.26
CA ALA A 19 -5.76 -12.06 -1.19
C ALA A 19 -5.70 -10.82 -0.27
N ALA A 20 -5.06 -10.94 0.90
CA ALA A 20 -4.86 -9.81 1.80
C ALA A 20 -4.02 -8.71 1.15
N ALA A 21 -2.92 -9.09 0.48
CA ALA A 21 -2.07 -8.16 -0.25
C ALA A 21 -2.79 -7.48 -1.43
N PHE A 22 -3.71 -8.17 -2.09
CA PHE A 22 -4.55 -7.60 -3.13
C PHE A 22 -5.45 -6.49 -2.58
N ILE A 23 -6.17 -6.77 -1.47
CA ILE A 23 -7.04 -5.79 -0.82
C ILE A 23 -6.22 -4.61 -0.30
N ALA A 24 -5.08 -4.87 0.34
CA ALA A 24 -4.19 -3.84 0.88
C ALA A 24 -3.61 -2.90 -0.20
N ARG A 25 -3.57 -3.33 -1.48
CA ARG A 25 -3.08 -2.52 -2.59
C ARG A 25 -4.12 -1.58 -3.19
N LEU A 26 -5.41 -1.88 -3.06
CA LEU A 26 -6.49 -1.04 -3.61
C LEU A 26 -6.39 0.44 -3.16
N PRO A 27 -6.11 0.75 -1.88
CA PRO A 27 -6.09 2.13 -1.41
C PRO A 27 -4.85 2.93 -1.83
N ILE A 28 -3.76 2.28 -2.23
CA ILE A 28 -2.46 2.94 -2.43
C ILE A 28 -2.56 4.05 -3.48
N ALA A 29 -3.26 3.79 -4.58
CA ALA A 29 -3.50 4.79 -5.62
C ALA A 29 -4.72 5.67 -5.33
N MET A 30 -5.70 5.18 -4.55
CA MET A 30 -6.93 5.90 -4.24
C MET A 30 -6.73 7.00 -3.21
N ALA A 31 -5.81 6.85 -2.26
CA ALA A 31 -5.62 7.83 -1.18
C ALA A 31 -5.19 9.23 -1.69
N PRO A 32 -4.16 9.38 -2.56
CA PRO A 32 -3.80 10.69 -3.11
C PRO A 32 -4.91 11.31 -3.95
N ILE A 33 -5.58 10.49 -4.78
CA ILE A 33 -6.68 10.94 -5.65
C ILE A 33 -7.88 11.40 -4.80
N GLY A 34 -8.22 10.66 -3.74
CA GLY A 34 -9.29 10.98 -2.82
C GLY A 34 -9.01 12.27 -2.03
N ILE A 35 -7.77 12.46 -1.56
CA ILE A 35 -7.35 13.71 -0.91
C ILE A 35 -7.56 14.89 -1.87
N VAL A 36 -7.09 14.77 -3.11
CA VAL A 36 -7.21 15.86 -4.08
C VAL A 36 -8.67 16.13 -4.44
N ALA A 37 -9.46 15.09 -4.70
CA ALA A 37 -10.86 15.23 -5.04
C ALA A 37 -11.70 15.82 -3.89
N MET A 38 -11.48 15.37 -2.64
CA MET A 38 -12.20 15.88 -1.48
C MET A 38 -11.85 17.34 -1.21
N LEU A 39 -10.57 17.68 -1.24
CA LEU A 39 -10.11 19.03 -0.90
C LEU A 39 -10.45 20.03 -2.02
N SER A 40 -10.35 19.61 -3.29
CA SER A 40 -10.80 20.40 -4.43
C SER A 40 -12.31 20.67 -4.39
N GLN A 41 -13.14 19.68 -4.05
CA GLN A 41 -14.59 19.86 -3.93
C GLN A 41 -15.00 20.69 -2.72
N THR A 42 -14.27 20.60 -1.61
CA THR A 42 -14.65 21.27 -0.35
C THR A 42 -14.11 22.69 -0.26
N HIS A 43 -12.94 22.98 -0.86
CA HIS A 43 -12.25 24.27 -0.68
C HIS A 43 -12.02 25.04 -1.99
N GLY A 44 -12.22 24.43 -3.16
CA GLY A 44 -12.00 25.08 -4.48
C GLY A 44 -10.53 25.36 -4.82
N GLU A 45 -9.63 25.30 -3.84
CA GLU A 45 -8.21 25.63 -3.92
C GLU A 45 -7.36 24.37 -4.21
N TYR A 46 -6.76 24.29 -5.39
CA TYR A 46 -5.92 23.15 -5.81
C TYR A 46 -4.53 23.14 -5.17
N TRP A 47 -4.01 24.29 -4.71
CA TRP A 47 -2.68 24.36 -4.11
C TRP A 47 -2.63 23.60 -2.76
N LEU A 48 -3.70 23.72 -1.95
CA LEU A 48 -3.81 23.00 -0.68
C LEU A 48 -3.93 21.49 -0.93
N ALA A 49 -4.71 21.10 -1.94
CA ALA A 49 -4.88 19.70 -2.34
C ALA A 49 -3.54 19.08 -2.77
N GLY A 50 -2.77 19.82 -3.56
CA GLY A 50 -1.41 19.44 -3.96
C GLY A 50 -0.45 19.33 -2.79
N ALA A 51 -0.44 20.30 -1.87
CA ALA A 51 0.44 20.31 -0.69
C ALA A 51 0.17 19.13 0.25
N VAL A 52 -1.10 18.80 0.51
CA VAL A 52 -1.48 17.65 1.35
C VAL A 52 -1.12 16.33 0.66
N SER A 53 -1.36 16.21 -0.65
CA SER A 53 -0.99 15.02 -1.42
C SER A 53 0.53 14.82 -1.49
N ALA A 54 1.29 15.90 -1.65
CA ALA A 54 2.76 15.87 -1.61
C ALA A 54 3.27 15.45 -0.22
N THR A 55 2.67 15.96 0.85
CA THR A 55 3.01 15.56 2.23
C THR A 55 2.72 14.08 2.44
N TYR A 56 1.56 13.59 1.98
CA TYR A 56 1.21 12.17 2.02
C TYR A 56 2.24 11.31 1.28
N ALA A 57 2.64 11.72 0.07
CA ALA A 57 3.64 11.02 -0.72
C ALA A 57 5.01 10.97 -0.02
N LEU A 58 5.46 12.08 0.57
CA LEU A 58 6.72 12.16 1.32
C LEU A 58 6.67 11.24 2.55
N VAL A 59 5.62 11.35 3.36
CA VAL A 59 5.43 10.51 4.55
C VAL A 59 5.43 9.03 4.17
N ASN A 60 4.70 8.67 3.11
CA ASN A 60 4.69 7.29 2.62
C ASN A 60 6.07 6.83 2.13
N ALA A 61 6.83 7.69 1.45
CA ALA A 61 8.19 7.38 1.00
C ALA A 61 9.16 7.13 2.17
N PHE A 62 8.98 7.81 3.31
CA PHE A 62 9.79 7.59 4.51
C PHE A 62 9.31 6.39 5.35
N LEU A 63 8.00 6.19 5.51
CA LEU A 63 7.47 5.09 6.33
C LEU A 63 7.53 3.74 5.62
N SER A 64 7.31 3.66 4.31
CA SER A 64 7.34 2.40 3.54
C SER A 64 8.63 1.59 3.78
N PRO A 65 9.84 2.16 3.66
CA PRO A 65 11.07 1.43 3.94
C PRO A 65 11.20 1.00 5.40
N GLN A 66 10.70 1.81 6.35
CA GLN A 66 10.79 1.49 7.77
C GLN A 66 9.89 0.30 8.12
N VAL A 67 8.67 0.28 7.59
CA VAL A 67 7.74 -0.86 7.73
C VAL A 67 8.34 -2.10 7.08
N SER A 68 8.93 -1.98 5.88
CA SER A 68 9.60 -3.11 5.21
C SER A 68 10.74 -3.68 6.07
N ARG A 69 11.62 -2.81 6.59
CA ARG A 69 12.70 -3.24 7.51
C ARG A 69 12.17 -3.88 8.78
N LEU A 70 11.05 -3.42 9.30
CA LEU A 70 10.45 -3.96 10.51
C LEU A 70 9.93 -5.37 10.28
N VAL A 71 9.26 -5.59 9.14
CA VAL A 71 8.79 -6.89 8.67
C VAL A 71 9.98 -7.84 8.45
N ASP A 72 11.04 -7.36 7.82
CA ASP A 72 12.26 -8.16 7.58
C ASP A 72 12.93 -8.59 8.90
N ARG A 73 12.88 -7.73 9.94
CA ARG A 73 13.52 -8.01 11.24
C ARG A 73 12.69 -8.87 12.19
N ARG A 74 11.36 -8.71 12.21
CA ARG A 74 10.48 -9.45 13.14
C ARG A 74 9.79 -10.66 12.50
N GLY A 75 9.97 -10.86 11.20
CA GLY A 75 9.28 -11.88 10.43
C GLY A 75 7.86 -11.46 10.06
N GLN A 76 7.39 -11.92 8.90
CA GLN A 76 6.05 -11.62 8.39
C GLN A 76 4.94 -12.02 9.37
N THR A 77 5.13 -13.09 10.15
CA THR A 77 4.13 -13.60 11.11
C THR A 77 3.89 -12.73 12.34
N ALA A 78 4.82 -11.83 12.69
CA ALA A 78 4.71 -11.01 13.90
C ALA A 78 4.17 -9.59 13.64
N ILE A 79 4.14 -9.14 12.37
CA ILE A 79 3.82 -7.75 12.00
C ILE A 79 2.81 -7.64 10.86
N ALA A 80 2.72 -8.60 9.94
CA ALA A 80 1.85 -8.52 8.76
C ALA A 80 0.39 -8.88 9.07
#